data_AF-A0A382R0V0-F1
#
_entry.id   AF-A0A382R0V0-F1
#
_cell.length_a   1.000
_cell.length_b   1.000
_cell.length_c   1.000
_cell.angle_alpha   90.00
_cell.angle_beta   90.00
_cell.angle_gamma   90.00
#
_symmetry.space_group_name_H-M   'P 1'
#
loop_
_entity.id
_entity.type
_entity.pdbx_description
1 polymer ?
#
loop_
_entity_poly.entity_id
_entity_poly.type
_entity_poly.pdbx_seq_one_letter_code
_entity_poly.pdbx_strand_id
1 'polypeptide(L)'
;MTSDILVVYKKNFEDVHDKSLETVRKSLDELIRDRGTTITFKAREKVRREDFAGRDLVIILGGDGTLTSIAHSIDSDTPVMGVNSHPQDDDEDGSYGFYMGSDPEHFDSDIRAALDGDAIVNVLPRLQAEIVTTSGKRVLSDPALNDLIIANTHQYQPSRYRLQRGESGSEGEIDV
;
A
#
# COMPACT_ATOMS: atom_id res chain seq x y z
N MET A 1 -16.47 -16.57 -7.44
CA MET A 1 -15.13 -16.64 -8.06
C MET A 1 -14.14 -16.79 -6.94
N THR A 2 -13.11 -17.62 -7.11
CA THR A 2 -12.06 -17.76 -6.09
C THR A 2 -11.12 -16.57 -6.21
N SER A 3 -11.03 -15.74 -5.18
CA SER A 3 -10.08 -14.63 -5.12
C SER A 3 -8.79 -15.06 -4.41
N ASP A 4 -7.63 -14.57 -4.86
CA ASP A 4 -6.34 -14.70 -4.19
C ASP A 4 -5.94 -13.37 -3.52
N ILE A 5 -5.92 -13.39 -2.19
CA ILE A 5 -5.71 -12.22 -1.34
C ILE A 5 -4.38 -12.35 -0.59
N LEU A 6 -3.58 -11.29 -0.65
CA LEU A 6 -2.39 -11.14 0.20
C LEU A 6 -2.67 -10.18 1.35
N VAL A 7 -2.50 -10.64 2.58
CA VAL A 7 -2.53 -9.81 3.79
C VAL A 7 -1.10 -9.52 4.22
N VAL A 8 -0.72 -8.25 4.13
CA VAL A 8 0.54 -7.73 4.67
C VAL A 8 0.27 -7.07 6.01
N TYR A 9 0.99 -7.48 7.04
CA TYR A 9 0.82 -6.92 8.39
C TYR A 9 2.15 -6.52 9.00
N LYS A 10 2.15 -5.48 9.82
CA LYS A 10 3.33 -5.10 10.61
C LYS A 10 3.43 -6.01 11.84
N LYS A 11 4.55 -6.70 12.01
CA LYS A 11 4.82 -7.43 13.25
C LYS A 11 5.26 -6.44 14.32
N ASN A 12 4.30 -5.94 15.10
CA ASN A 12 4.57 -5.09 16.26
C ASN A 12 4.60 -5.94 17.54
N PHE A 13 5.24 -5.42 18.60
CA PHE A 13 5.26 -6.04 19.93
C PHE A 13 4.16 -5.47 20.84
N GLU A 14 3.17 -4.81 20.26
CA GLU A 14 2.07 -4.16 20.97
C GLU A 14 0.80 -4.98 20.76
N ASP A 15 0.17 -5.36 21.88
CA ASP A 15 -0.96 -6.29 21.90
C ASP A 15 -2.16 -5.84 21.05
N VAL A 16 -2.34 -4.52 20.86
CA VAL A 16 -3.46 -3.97 20.08
C VAL A 16 -3.42 -4.38 18.61
N HIS A 17 -2.22 -4.47 18.04
CA HIS A 17 -2.05 -4.87 16.64
C HIS A 17 -2.23 -6.37 16.45
N ASP A 18 -1.83 -7.17 17.45
CA ASP A 18 -2.05 -8.62 17.43
C ASP A 18 -3.55 -8.95 17.53
N LYS A 19 -4.29 -8.25 18.40
CA LYS A 19 -5.77 -8.36 18.46
C LYS A 19 -6.42 -7.98 17.14
N SER A 20 -5.98 -6.89 16.52
CA SER A 20 -6.49 -6.45 15.22
C SER A 20 -6.23 -7.50 14.14
N LEU A 21 -5.05 -8.12 14.14
CA LEU A 21 -4.72 -9.21 13.22
C LEU A 21 -5.60 -10.45 13.46
N GLU A 22 -5.89 -10.78 14.71
CA GLU A 22 -6.80 -11.89 15.05
C GLU A 22 -8.23 -11.62 14.54
N THR A 23 -8.76 -10.41 14.74
CA THR A 23 -10.10 -10.02 14.24
C THR A 23 -10.18 -10.09 12.72
N VAL A 24 -9.18 -9.53 12.02
CA VAL A 24 -9.08 -9.60 10.56
C VAL A 24 -8.97 -11.05 10.09
N ARG A 25 -8.10 -11.85 10.72
CA ARG A 25 -7.92 -13.27 10.39
C ARG A 25 -9.22 -14.05 10.55
N LYS A 26 -9.99 -13.81 11.60
CA LYS A 26 -11.27 -14.48 11.82
C LYS A 26 -12.27 -14.19 10.69
N SER A 27 -12.42 -12.92 10.31
CA SER A 27 -13.30 -12.50 9.22
C SER A 27 -12.88 -13.12 7.88
N LEU A 28 -11.56 -13.21 7.66
CA LEU A 28 -10.98 -13.84 6.48
C LEU A 28 -11.18 -15.38 6.47
N ASP A 29 -11.07 -16.05 7.61
CA ASP A 29 -11.33 -17.50 7.72
C ASP A 29 -12.79 -17.85 7.40
N GLU A 30 -13.74 -16.97 7.73
CA GLU A 30 -15.15 -17.09 7.34
C GLU A 30 -15.31 -16.96 5.82
N LEU A 31 -14.62 -16.01 5.18
CA LEU A 31 -14.62 -15.86 3.72
C LEU A 31 -14.02 -17.07 2.98
N ILE A 32 -12.97 -17.70 3.52
CA ILE A 32 -12.41 -18.93 2.94
C ILE A 32 -13.49 -20.01 2.87
N ARG A 33 -14.29 -20.17 3.94
CA ARG A 33 -15.34 -21.19 4.03
C ARG A 33 -16.50 -20.89 3.08
N ASP A 34 -16.91 -19.63 2.99
CA ASP A 34 -18.11 -19.23 2.25
C ASP A 34 -17.87 -19.10 0.74
N ARG A 35 -16.67 -18.65 0.34
CA ARG A 35 -16.36 -18.27 -1.05
C ARG A 35 -15.21 -19.04 -1.68
N GLY A 36 -14.48 -19.85 -0.90
CA GLY A 36 -13.31 -20.58 -1.37
C GLY A 36 -12.10 -19.69 -1.69
N THR A 37 -12.04 -18.49 -1.09
CA THR A 37 -10.95 -17.52 -1.25
C THR A 37 -9.62 -18.10 -0.77
N THR A 38 -8.54 -17.82 -1.50
CA THR A 38 -7.16 -18.14 -1.06
C THR A 38 -6.58 -16.93 -0.34
N ILE A 39 -6.02 -17.15 0.84
CA ILE A 39 -5.50 -16.06 1.68
C ILE A 39 -4.08 -16.38 2.11
N THR A 40 -3.15 -15.47 1.81
CA THR A 40 -1.76 -15.54 2.22
C THR A 40 -1.47 -14.44 3.23
N PHE A 41 -0.91 -14.78 4.39
CA PHE A 41 -0.44 -13.80 5.37
C PHE A 41 1.07 -13.65 5.31
N LYS A 42 1.56 -12.41 5.26
CA LYS A 42 3.00 -12.14 5.27
C LYS A 42 3.33 -10.91 6.10
N ALA A 43 4.28 -11.07 7.01
CA ALA A 43 4.79 -9.95 7.78
C ALA A 43 5.54 -8.99 6.85
N ARG A 44 5.33 -7.68 7.03
CA ARG A 44 5.87 -6.58 6.20
C ARG A 44 7.34 -6.77 5.86
N GLU A 45 8.17 -7.13 6.84
CA GLU A 45 9.62 -7.30 6.70
C GLU A 45 10.05 -8.50 5.84
N LYS A 46 9.11 -9.39 5.51
CA LYS A 46 9.36 -10.59 4.69
C LYS A 46 8.78 -10.48 3.28
N VAL A 47 8.01 -9.43 3.00
CA VAL A 47 7.36 -9.24 1.71
C VAL A 47 8.40 -8.87 0.64
N ARG A 48 8.17 -9.35 -0.57
CA ARG A 48 8.95 -9.11 -1.78
C ARG A 48 8.01 -8.72 -2.90
N ARG A 49 8.52 -8.05 -3.93
CA ARG A 49 7.75 -7.63 -5.10
C ARG A 49 6.97 -8.78 -5.75
N GLU A 50 7.60 -9.95 -5.84
CA GLU A 50 7.00 -11.17 -6.40
C GLU A 50 5.74 -11.66 -5.66
N ASP A 51 5.56 -11.29 -4.38
CA ASP A 51 4.39 -11.73 -3.62
C ASP A 51 3.09 -11.05 -4.07
N PHE A 52 3.19 -9.86 -4.68
CA PHE A 52 2.05 -9.06 -5.13
C PHE A 52 1.56 -9.45 -6.53
N ALA A 53 2.39 -10.13 -7.31
CA ALA A 53 2.07 -10.47 -8.69
C ALA A 53 0.85 -11.39 -8.76
N GLY A 54 -0.17 -10.98 -9.53
CA GLY A 54 -1.37 -11.77 -9.80
C GLY A 54 -2.34 -11.91 -8.62
N ARG A 55 -2.22 -11.06 -7.59
CA ARG A 55 -3.21 -10.99 -6.50
C ARG A 55 -4.44 -10.22 -6.96
N ASP A 56 -5.61 -10.67 -6.54
CA ASP A 56 -6.87 -9.95 -6.81
C ASP A 56 -7.06 -8.77 -5.85
N LEU A 57 -6.46 -8.84 -4.66
CA LEU A 57 -6.50 -7.79 -3.65
C LEU A 57 -5.31 -7.91 -2.69
N VAL A 58 -4.71 -6.78 -2.33
CA VAL A 58 -3.71 -6.70 -1.25
C VAL A 58 -4.30 -5.95 -0.07
N ILE A 59 -4.36 -6.60 1.08
CA ILE A 59 -4.80 -6.01 2.34
C ILE A 59 -3.56 -5.61 3.13
N ILE A 60 -3.48 -4.34 3.55
CA ILE A 60 -2.40 -3.84 4.38
C ILE A 60 -2.94 -3.51 5.77
N LEU A 61 -2.59 -4.33 6.76
CA LEU A 61 -2.93 -4.13 8.16
C LEU A 61 -1.82 -3.34 8.87
N GLY A 62 -2.13 -2.12 9.29
CA GLY A 62 -1.15 -1.21 9.88
C GLY A 62 -1.68 0.21 9.98
N GLY A 63 -0.81 1.20 9.78
CA GLY A 63 -1.21 2.59 9.50
C GLY A 63 -0.59 3.07 8.19
N ASP A 64 -0.68 4.37 7.92
CA ASP A 64 -0.19 4.98 6.66
C ASP A 64 1.28 4.69 6.38
N GLY A 65 2.12 4.64 7.42
CA GLY A 65 3.53 4.31 7.29
C GLY A 65 3.79 2.87 6.80
N THR A 66 2.88 1.94 7.10
CA THR A 66 2.94 0.57 6.56
C THR A 66 2.51 0.58 5.10
N LEU A 67 1.39 1.22 4.78
CA LEU A 67 0.85 1.33 3.41
C LEU A 67 1.86 1.97 2.45
N THR A 68 2.34 3.16 2.78
CA THR A 68 3.31 3.91 1.94
C THR A 68 4.62 3.14 1.73
N SER A 69 5.05 2.37 2.73
CA SER A 69 6.27 1.55 2.62
C SER A 69 6.10 0.29 1.77
N ILE A 70 4.89 -0.10 1.43
CA ILE A 70 4.59 -1.31 0.64
C ILE A 70 4.08 -0.94 -0.75
N ALA A 71 3.31 0.14 -0.87
CA ALA A 71 2.66 0.57 -2.11
C ALA A 71 3.62 0.79 -3.30
N HIS A 72 4.91 1.06 -3.06
CA HIS A 72 5.91 1.18 -4.14
C HIS A 72 6.26 -0.16 -4.80
N SER A 73 5.98 -1.29 -4.14
CA SER A 73 6.22 -2.65 -4.64
C SER A 73 5.00 -3.28 -5.30
N ILE A 74 3.85 -2.61 -5.29
CA ILE A 74 2.58 -3.10 -5.85
C ILE A 74 2.40 -2.51 -7.25
N ASP A 75 2.03 -3.35 -8.21
CA ASP A 75 1.77 -2.92 -9.59
C ASP A 75 0.43 -2.13 -9.67
N SER A 76 0.23 -1.34 -10.73
CA SER A 76 -0.92 -0.41 -10.83
C SER A 76 -2.28 -1.09 -10.93
N ASP A 77 -2.32 -2.32 -11.43
CA ASP A 77 -3.53 -3.10 -11.66
C ASP A 77 -4.06 -3.83 -10.41
N THR A 78 -3.26 -3.89 -9.35
CA THR A 78 -3.60 -4.62 -8.13
C THR A 78 -4.21 -3.67 -7.10
N PRO A 79 -5.50 -3.83 -6.73
CA PRO A 79 -6.13 -2.97 -5.75
C PRO A 79 -5.56 -3.21 -4.34
N VAL A 80 -5.54 -2.14 -3.54
CA VAL A 80 -5.02 -2.13 -2.17
C VAL A 80 -6.10 -1.68 -1.21
N MET A 81 -6.32 -2.46 -0.16
CA MET A 81 -7.20 -2.10 0.97
C MET A 81 -6.35 -1.88 2.22
N GLY A 82 -6.28 -0.64 2.69
CA GLY A 82 -5.68 -0.33 3.99
C GLY A 82 -6.66 -0.60 5.13
N VAL A 83 -6.24 -1.39 6.12
CA VAL A 83 -6.98 -1.63 7.38
C VAL A 83 -6.20 -1.04 8.56
N ASN A 84 -6.76 -0.02 9.21
CA ASN A 84 -6.12 0.67 10.33
C ASN A 84 -6.08 -0.24 11.56
N SER A 85 -4.92 -0.78 11.90
CA SER A 85 -4.76 -1.73 13.01
C SER A 85 -4.83 -1.12 14.41
N HIS A 86 -4.92 0.21 14.53
CA HIS A 86 -5.05 0.92 15.79
C HIS A 86 -5.62 2.32 15.50
N PRO A 87 -6.93 2.44 15.24
CA PRO A 87 -7.56 3.71 14.92
C PRO A 87 -7.62 4.62 16.16
N GLN A 88 -7.48 5.93 15.95
CA GLN A 88 -7.50 6.92 17.04
C GLN A 88 -8.87 7.04 17.74
N ASP A 89 -9.95 6.64 17.07
CA ASP A 89 -11.30 6.68 17.65
C ASP A 89 -11.47 5.67 18.80
N ASP A 90 -10.67 4.60 18.81
CA ASP A 90 -10.67 3.56 19.86
C ASP A 90 -9.71 3.87 21.03
N ASP A 91 -8.59 4.54 20.74
CA ASP A 91 -7.51 4.85 21.68
C ASP A 91 -6.83 6.17 21.28
N GLU A 92 -6.58 7.07 22.23
CA GLU A 92 -5.93 8.36 21.96
C GLU A 92 -4.49 8.21 21.42
N ASP A 93 -3.82 7.09 21.72
CA ASP A 93 -2.50 6.73 21.18
C ASP A 93 -2.59 6.08 19.78
N GLY A 94 -3.80 5.91 19.25
CA GLY A 94 -4.09 5.38 17.92
C GLY A 94 -3.71 6.34 16.78
N SER A 95 -3.74 5.81 15.56
CA SER A 95 -3.40 6.55 14.34
C SER A 95 -4.64 6.98 13.57
N TYR A 96 -4.57 8.18 12.97
CA TYR A 96 -5.64 8.72 12.13
C TYR A 96 -5.93 7.86 10.88
N GLY A 97 -4.88 7.43 10.17
CA GLY A 97 -5.00 6.55 9.01
C GLY A 97 -5.60 7.20 7.77
N PHE A 98 -4.92 8.19 7.19
CA PHE A 98 -5.42 8.96 6.04
C PHE A 98 -5.68 8.11 4.79
N TYR A 99 -4.84 7.10 4.53
CA TYR A 99 -4.99 6.17 3.41
C TYR A 99 -5.68 4.87 3.82
N MET A 100 -6.12 4.75 5.07
CA MET A 100 -6.71 3.53 5.62
C MET A 100 -8.22 3.59 5.44
N GLY A 101 -8.76 2.73 4.57
CA GLY A 101 -10.18 2.75 4.18
C GLY A 101 -11.10 1.89 5.04
N SER A 102 -10.56 1.20 6.04
CA SER A 102 -11.27 0.28 6.93
C SER A 102 -10.51 0.12 8.25
N ASP A 103 -11.10 -0.58 9.20
CA ASP A 103 -10.57 -0.89 10.54
C ASP A 103 -11.08 -2.29 10.99
N PRO A 104 -10.55 -2.88 12.07
CA PRO A 104 -10.98 -4.20 12.53
C PRO A 104 -12.47 -4.35 12.86
N GLU A 105 -13.16 -3.28 13.24
CA GLU A 105 -14.59 -3.32 13.56
C GLU A 105 -15.44 -3.46 12.27
N HIS A 106 -15.09 -2.70 11.23
CA HIS A 106 -15.82 -2.64 9.96
C HIS A 106 -15.29 -3.60 8.89
N PHE A 107 -14.12 -4.22 9.14
CA PHE A 107 -13.41 -5.02 8.15
C PHE A 107 -14.27 -6.09 7.48
N ASP A 108 -15.13 -6.79 8.24
CA ASP A 108 -15.96 -7.89 7.73
C ASP A 108 -16.95 -7.45 6.63
N SER A 109 -17.62 -6.32 6.82
CA SER A 109 -18.50 -5.75 5.79
C SER A 109 -17.70 -5.19 4.61
N ASP A 110 -16.61 -4.50 4.90
CA ASP A 110 -15.84 -3.77 3.89
C ASP A 110 -15.15 -4.73 2.92
N ILE A 111 -14.58 -5.83 3.41
CA ILE A 111 -13.95 -6.84 2.55
C ILE A 111 -14.97 -7.53 1.65
N ARG A 112 -16.20 -7.76 2.11
CA ARG A 112 -17.27 -8.33 1.28
C ARG A 112 -17.67 -7.36 0.18
N ALA A 113 -17.89 -6.09 0.52
CA ALA A 113 -18.19 -5.05 -0.46
C ALA A 113 -17.05 -4.91 -1.49
N ALA A 114 -15.79 -4.97 -1.06
CA ALA A 114 -14.64 -4.93 -1.97
C ALA A 114 -14.61 -6.13 -2.93
N LEU A 115 -14.84 -7.34 -2.44
CA LEU A 115 -14.86 -8.56 -3.26
C LEU A 115 -16.10 -8.66 -4.16
N ASP A 116 -17.21 -8.04 -3.77
CA ASP A 116 -18.45 -7.97 -4.57
C ASP A 116 -18.42 -6.84 -5.61
N GLY A 117 -17.40 -5.97 -5.56
CA GLY A 117 -17.24 -4.83 -6.48
C GLY A 117 -18.08 -3.61 -6.12
N ASP A 118 -18.64 -3.58 -4.92
CA ASP A 118 -19.50 -2.51 -4.39
C ASP A 118 -18.72 -1.44 -3.63
N ALA A 119 -17.42 -1.65 -3.39
CA ALA A 119 -16.57 -0.68 -2.70
C ALA A 119 -16.20 0.52 -3.58
N ILE A 120 -15.92 1.65 -2.93
CA ILE A 120 -15.40 2.84 -3.59
C ILE A 120 -13.91 2.63 -3.89
N VAL A 121 -13.55 2.65 -5.17
CA VAL A 121 -12.15 2.56 -5.61
C VAL A 121 -11.58 3.97 -5.76
N ASN A 122 -10.57 4.29 -4.94
CA ASN A 122 -9.83 5.55 -5.03
C ASN A 122 -8.57 5.36 -5.88
N VAL A 123 -8.41 6.18 -6.92
CA VAL A 123 -7.21 6.21 -7.75
C VAL A 123 -6.22 7.22 -7.15
N LEU A 124 -5.12 6.71 -6.59
CA LEU A 124 -4.06 7.54 -6.01
C LEU A 124 -2.89 7.66 -6.99
N PRO A 125 -2.62 8.85 -7.55
CA PRO A 125 -1.49 9.03 -8.46
C PRO A 125 -0.16 8.84 -7.71
N ARG A 126 0.82 8.22 -8.37
CA ARG A 126 2.18 8.01 -7.84
C ARG A 126 3.20 8.81 -8.64
N LEU A 127 4.23 9.29 -7.96
CA LEU A 127 5.36 9.98 -8.57
C LEU A 127 6.43 8.97 -8.97
N GLN A 128 6.92 9.03 -10.21
CA GLN A 128 8.04 8.21 -10.66
C GLN A 128 9.11 9.10 -11.31
N ALA A 129 10.38 8.90 -10.95
CA ALA A 129 11.48 9.62 -11.54
C ALA A 129 12.09 8.83 -12.71
N GLU A 130 12.23 9.48 -13.86
CA GLU A 130 13.15 9.03 -14.90
C GLU A 130 14.53 9.66 -14.71
N ILE A 131 15.54 8.82 -14.56
CA ILE A 131 16.93 9.21 -14.37
C ILE A 131 17.69 8.91 -15.64
N VAL A 132 18.19 9.96 -16.30
CA VAL A 132 19.06 9.85 -17.48
C VAL A 132 20.51 10.12 -17.04
N THR A 133 21.36 9.09 -17.12
CA THR A 133 22.78 9.22 -16.78
C THR A 133 23.55 9.99 -17.87
N THR A 134 24.77 10.42 -17.56
CA THR A 134 25.68 11.06 -18.52
C THR A 134 26.04 10.16 -19.71
N SER A 135 25.93 8.84 -19.56
CA SER A 135 26.12 7.87 -20.64
C SER A 135 24.86 7.66 -21.49
N GLY A 136 23.77 8.36 -21.20
CA GLY A 136 22.47 8.19 -21.85
C GLY A 136 21.65 7.00 -21.36
N LYS A 137 22.06 6.33 -20.28
CA LYS A 137 21.27 5.23 -19.70
C LYS A 137 20.04 5.82 -19.01
N ARG A 138 18.85 5.31 -19.35
CA ARG A 138 17.58 5.63 -18.70
C ARG A 138 17.29 4.61 -17.61
N VAL A 139 16.92 5.08 -16.42
CA VAL A 139 16.54 4.26 -15.27
C VAL A 139 15.28 4.87 -14.67
N LEU A 140 14.26 4.05 -14.43
CA LEU A 140 13.07 4.47 -13.67
C LEU A 140 13.27 4.15 -12.19
N SER A 141 12.87 5.07 -11.33
CA SER A 141 12.74 4.78 -9.90
C SER A 141 11.53 3.88 -9.65
N ASP A 142 11.45 3.28 -8.47
CA ASP A 142 10.17 2.79 -7.98
C ASP A 142 9.17 3.96 -7.85
N PRO A 143 7.86 3.72 -8.04
CA PRO A 143 6.84 4.74 -7.87
C PRO A 143 6.66 5.08 -6.38
N ALA A 144 6.56 6.37 -6.07
CA ALA A 144 6.38 6.89 -4.72
C ALA A 144 4.97 7.47 -4.56
N LEU A 145 4.28 7.08 -3.48
CA LEU A 145 2.94 7.58 -3.18
C LEU A 145 2.94 9.01 -2.63
N ASN A 146 3.93 9.35 -1.78
CA ASN A 146 3.99 10.66 -1.14
C ASN A 146 4.91 11.61 -1.91
N ASP A 147 6.22 11.38 -1.84
CA ASP A 147 7.23 12.34 -2.30
C ASP A 147 8.44 11.68 -2.96
N LEU A 148 9.10 12.41 -3.85
CA LEU A 148 10.43 12.07 -4.38
C LEU A 148 11.47 13.03 -3.81
N ILE A 149 12.52 12.49 -3.18
CA ILE A 149 13.59 13.29 -2.59
C ILE A 149 14.84 13.22 -3.49
N ILE A 150 15.26 14.38 -3.99
CA ILE A 150 16.53 14.55 -4.70
C ILE A 150 17.51 15.26 -3.76
N ALA A 151 18.52 14.55 -3.31
CA ALA A 151 19.51 15.04 -2.34
C ALA A 151 20.93 14.57 -2.67
N ASN A 152 21.94 15.27 -2.14
CA ASN A 152 23.32 14.79 -2.14
C ASN A 152 23.39 13.55 -1.24
N THR A 153 24.18 12.56 -1.63
CA THR A 153 24.42 11.36 -0.81
C THR A 153 25.13 11.68 0.50
N HIS A 154 25.86 12.80 0.58
CA HIS A 154 26.50 13.29 1.80
C HIS A 154 25.62 14.35 2.46
N GLN A 155 25.12 14.05 3.66
CA GLN A 155 24.19 14.90 4.42
C GLN A 155 24.68 16.33 4.68
N TYR A 156 26.00 16.54 4.73
CA TYR A 156 26.63 17.83 5.03
C TYR A 156 27.08 18.60 3.78
N GLN A 157 26.85 18.07 2.58
CA GLN A 157 27.21 18.76 1.34
C GLN A 157 25.96 19.38 0.69
N PRO A 158 26.06 20.62 0.20
CA PRO A 158 24.96 21.22 -0.53
C PRO A 158 24.75 20.48 -1.86
N SER A 159 23.50 20.40 -2.29
CA SER A 159 23.16 20.01 -3.65
C SER A 159 22.98 21.23 -4.53
N ARG A 160 23.44 21.14 -5.78
CA ARG A 160 23.22 22.18 -6.79
C ARG A 160 22.31 21.64 -7.88
N TYR A 161 21.17 22.29 -8.06
CA TYR A 161 20.16 21.91 -9.05
C TYR A 161 19.86 23.05 -10.01
N ARG A 162 19.42 22.68 -11.21
CA ARG A 162 18.65 23.55 -12.10
C ARG A 162 17.27 22.93 -12.22
N LEU A 163 16.25 23.64 -11.75
CA LEU A 163 14.87 23.21 -11.88
C LEU A 163 14.28 23.81 -13.16
N GLN A 164 13.62 22.97 -13.95
CA GLN A 164 12.88 23.38 -15.13
C GLN A 164 11.58 22.58 -15.16
N ARG A 165 10.46 23.28 -15.34
CA ARG A 165 9.18 22.65 -15.63
C ARG A 165 9.11 22.35 -17.13
N GLY A 166 8.68 21.15 -17.51
CA GLY A 166 8.38 20.81 -18.91
C GLY A 166 7.23 21.66 -19.48
N GLU A 167 7.02 21.57 -20.79
CA GLU A 167 5.84 22.17 -21.42
C GLU A 167 4.58 21.42 -20.96
N SER A 168 3.49 22.13 -20.73
CA SER A 168 2.23 21.49 -20.30
C SER A 168 1.73 20.55 -21.39
N GLY A 169 1.50 19.27 -21.06
CA GLY A 169 1.04 18.26 -22.02
C GLY A 169 2.16 17.46 -22.68
N SER A 170 3.43 17.62 -22.27
CA SER A 170 4.51 16.69 -22.64
C SER A 170 4.62 15.49 -21.69
N GLU A 171 3.79 15.44 -20.65
CA GLU A 171 3.68 14.28 -19.77
C GLU A 171 3.04 13.11 -20.53
N GLY A 172 3.55 11.89 -20.36
CA GLY A 172 2.84 10.69 -20.80
C GLY A 172 1.47 10.60 -20.13
N GLU A 173 0.54 9.82 -20.70
CA GLU A 173 -0.73 9.53 -20.01
C GLU A 173 -0.43 9.04 -18.58
N ILE A 174 -1.27 9.45 -17.62
CA ILE A 174 -1.26 8.85 -16.29
C ILE A 174 -1.50 7.37 -16.53
N ASP A 175 -0.58 6.52 -16.07
CA ASP A 175 -0.75 5.07 -16.09
C ASP A 175 -1.86 4.75 -15.07
N VAL A 176 -3.11 4.70 -15.55
CA VAL A 176 -4.32 4.47 -14.75
C VAL A 176 -4.58 2.98 -14.62
#